data_AF-A0A0K6IQV9-F1
#
_entry.id   AF-A0A0K6IQV9-F1
#
_cell.length_a   1.000
_cell.length_b   1.000
_cell.length_c   1.000
_cell.angle_alpha   90.00
_cell.angle_beta   90.00
_cell.angle_gamma   90.00
#
_symmetry.space_group_name_H-M   'P 1'
#
loop_
_entity.id
_entity.type
_entity.pdbx_description
1 polymer ?
#
loop_
_entity_poly.entity_id
_entity_poly.type
_entity_poly.pdbx_seq_one_letter_code
_entity_poly.pdbx_strand_id
1 'polypeptide(L)' 'MKQTVEAIIDEKGHVRLVEPVEIKGMRRALVTILDEAPAEIDEVTQLAEKALAEDWLKPEEDEAWTHLQ' A
#
# COMPACT_ATOMS: atom_id res chain seq x y z
N MET A 1 18.42 -4.57 7.53
CA MET A 1 17.01 -4.20 7.31
C MET A 1 16.66 -4.48 5.86
N LYS A 2 15.62 -5.26 5.61
CA LYS A 2 15.07 -5.50 4.27
C LYS A 2 13.95 -4.48 4.07
N GLN A 3 14.01 -3.72 2.99
CA GLN A 3 12.97 -2.77 2.63
C GLN A 3 12.33 -3.30 1.35
N THR A 4 11.01 -3.50 1.40
CA THR A 4 10.19 -3.77 0.22
C THR A 4 9.55 -2.46 -0.17
N VAL A 5 9.59 -2.12 -1.46
CA VAL A 5 9.04 -0.88 -2.00
C VAL A 5 8.13 -1.25 -3.14
N GLU A 6 6.98 -0.61 -3.24
CA GLU A 6 6.08 -0.79 -4.37
C GLU A 6 6.57 0.00 -5.59
N ALA A 7 6.39 -0.58 -6.77
CA ALA A 7 6.82 0.00 -8.03
C ALA A 7 5.84 -0.35 -9.14
N ILE A 8 5.67 0.59 -10.08
CA ILE A 8 4.86 0.42 -11.28
C ILE A 8 5.78 0.19 -12.46
N ILE A 9 5.40 -0.75 -13.33
CA ILE A 9 6.10 -0.99 -14.60
C ILE A 9 5.28 -0.33 -15.71
N ASP A 10 5.90 0.60 -16.43
CA ASP A 10 5.24 1.27 -17.55
C ASP A 10 5.15 0.36 -18.79
N GLU A 11 4.42 0.80 -19.81
CA GLU A 11 4.24 0.06 -21.07
C GLU A 11 5.56 -0.21 -21.83
N LYS A 12 6.64 0.50 -21.48
CA LYS A 12 7.98 0.32 -22.06
C LYS A 12 8.85 -0.62 -21.21
N GLY A 13 8.34 -1.12 -20.09
CA GLY A 13 9.04 -2.01 -19.16
C GLY A 13 9.93 -1.28 -18.14
N HIS A 14 9.81 0.04 -17.99
CA HIS A 14 10.58 0.75 -16.97
C HIS A 14 9.94 0.63 -15.60
N VAL A 15 10.74 0.26 -14.61
CA VAL A 15 10.33 0.21 -13.20
C VAL A 15 10.42 1.60 -12.60
N ARG A 16 9.29 2.11 -12.08
CA ARG A 16 9.19 3.37 -11.34
C ARG A 16 8.75 3.10 -9.91
N LEU A 17 9.57 3.48 -8.94
CA LEU A 17 9.19 3.36 -7.52
C LEU A 17 8.04 4.32 -7.22
N VAL A 18 7.02 3.83 -6.49
CA VAL A 18 5.90 4.66 -6.02
C VAL A 18 6.39 5.62 -4.94
N GLU A 19 7.28 5.15 -4.07
CA GLU A 19 7.88 5.92 -3.00
C GLU A 19 9.39 6.05 -3.16
N PRO A 20 10.00 7.18 -2.76
CA PRO A 20 11.45 7.33 -2.78
C PRO A 20 12.12 6.38 -1.79
N VAL A 21 13.21 5.75 -2.21
CA VAL A 21 13.99 4.84 -1.37
C VAL A 21 15.43 5.30 -1.26
N GLU A 22 15.95 5.44 -0.03
CA GLU A 22 17.34 5.79 0.20
C GLU A 22 18.22 4.54 0.27
N ILE A 23 18.99 4.28 -0.79
CA ILE A 23 19.95 3.17 -0.80
C ILE A 23 21.36 3.70 -0.55
N LYS A 24 21.94 3.29 0.59
CA LYS A 24 23.35 3.57 0.90
C LYS A 24 24.26 2.52 0.25
N GLY A 25 25.12 2.99 -0.66
CA GLY A 25 26.11 2.17 -1.37
C GLY A 25 25.48 1.26 -2.44
N MET A 26 26.30 0.37 -3.01
CA MET A 26 25.84 -0.60 -4.01
C MET A 26 25.12 -1.78 -3.33
N ARG A 27 23.89 -2.06 -3.75
CA ARG A 27 23.09 -3.17 -3.21
C ARG A 27 22.41 -3.97 -4.30
N ARG A 28 22.17 -5.25 -4.01
CA ARG A 28 21.32 -6.12 -4.83
C ARG A 28 19.86 -5.88 -4.46
N ALA A 29 19.00 -5.85 -5.48
CA ALA A 29 17.55 -5.79 -5.33
C ALA A 29 16.92 -7.08 -5.85
N LEU A 30 15.76 -7.43 -5.31
CA LEU A 30 14.86 -8.44 -5.87
C LEU A 30 13.65 -7.70 -6.44
N VAL A 31 13.25 -8.08 -7.65
CA VAL A 31 12.04 -7.55 -8.29
C VAL A 31 11.07 -8.71 -8.43
N THR A 32 9.86 -8.54 -7.88
CA THR A 32 8.75 -9.47 -8.04
C THR A 32 7.71 -8.78 -8.91
N ILE A 33 7.31 -9.43 -10.00
CA ILE A 33 6.26 -8.93 -10.90
C ILE A 33 4.94 -9.52 -10.43
N LEU A 34 3.93 -8.68 -10.25
CA LEU A 34 2.57 -9.09 -9.94
C LEU A 34 1.76 -9.10 -11.24
N ASP A 35 0.88 -10.10 -11.41
CA ASP A 35 0.05 -10.23 -12.62
C ASP A 35 -1.13 -9.22 -12.63
N GLU A 36 -1.40 -8.60 -11.50
CA GLU A 36 -2.44 -7.59 -11.32
C GLU A 36 -2.02 -6.26 -11.93
N ALA A 37 -2.95 -5.59 -12.61
CA ALA A 37 -2.72 -4.22 -13.07
C ALA A 37 -2.50 -3.30 -11.86
N PRO A 38 -1.70 -2.21 -12.00
CA PRO A 38 -1.58 -1.22 -10.96
C PRO A 38 -2.97 -0.75 -10.53
N ALA A 39 -3.23 -0.76 -9.22
CA ALA A 39 -4.50 -0.24 -8.72
C ALA A 39 -4.62 1.23 -9.12
N GLU A 40 -5.61 1.57 -9.95
CA GLU A 40 -6.04 2.95 -10.10
C GLU A 40 -6.70 3.35 -8.79
N ILE A 41 -5.94 4.04 -7.94
CA ILE A 41 -6.49 4.56 -6.70
C ILE A 41 -7.39 5.73 -7.07
N ASP A 42 -8.68 5.45 -7.24
CA ASP A 42 -9.70 6.47 -7.43
C ASP A 42 -9.68 7.43 -6.23
N GLU A 43 -9.90 8.72 -6.48
CA GLU A 43 -9.92 9.77 -5.44
C GLU A 43 -10.98 9.44 -4.37
N VAL A 44 -12.06 8.77 -4.78
CA VAL A 44 -13.11 8.26 -3.89
C VAL A 44 -12.58 7.19 -2.94
N THR A 45 -11.73 6.27 -3.41
CA THR A 45 -11.12 5.22 -2.58
C THR A 45 -10.15 5.80 -1.55
N GLN A 46 -9.35 6.80 -1.95
CA GLN A 46 -8.44 7.51 -1.04
C GLN A 46 -9.18 8.27 0.08
N LEU A 47 -10.27 8.95 -0.26
CA LEU A 47 -11.09 9.68 0.72
C LEU A 47 -11.88 8.73 1.62
N ALA A 48 -12.36 7.60 1.07
CA ALA A 48 -13.06 6.57 1.83
C ALA A 48 -12.14 5.89 2.85
N GLU A 49 -10.88 5.59 2.51
CA GLU A 49 -9.92 4.98 3.46
C GLU A 49 -9.77 5.84 4.71
N LYS A 50 -9.59 7.15 4.54
CA LYS A 50 -9.45 8.07 5.67
C LYS A 50 -10.73 8.15 6.51
N ALA A 51 -11.89 8.24 5.87
CA ALA A 51 -13.16 8.30 6.58
C ALA A 51 -13.46 6.99 7.33
N LEU A 52 -13.17 5.83 6.73
CA LEU A 52 -13.40 4.52 7.35
C LEU A 52 -12.43 4.25 8.49
N ALA A 53 -11.18 4.72 8.39
CA ALA A 53 -10.20 4.62 9.47
C ALA A 53 -10.62 5.42 10.72
N GLU A 54 -11.25 6.59 10.54
CA GLU A 54 -11.81 7.37 11.65
C GLU A 54 -13.06 6.70 12.26
N ASP A 55 -13.90 6.09 11.43
CA ASP A 55 -15.12 5.40 11.86
C ASP A 55 -14.82 4.11 12.64
N TRP A 56 -13.76 3.40 12.25
CA TRP A 56 -13.31 2.16 12.89
C TRP A 56 -12.69 2.36 14.29
N LEU A 57 -12.23 3.58 14.61
CA LEU A 57 -11.64 3.92 15.90
C LEU A 57 -12.69 4.28 16.96
N LYS A 58 -13.97 4.11 16.64
CA LYS A 58 -15.07 4.40 17.55
C LYS A 58 -15.17 3.31 18.64
N PRO A 59 -15.32 3.68 19.92
CA PRO A 59 -15.51 2.74 21.03
C PRO A 59 -16.67 1.75 20.82
N GLU A 60 -17.69 2.17 20.06
CA GLU A 60 -18.86 1.36 19.70
C GLU A 60 -18.47 0.15 18.83
N GLU A 61 -17.43 0.27 17.99
CA GLU A 61 -16.89 -0.84 17.22
C GLU A 61 -16.15 -1.83 18.14
N ASP A 62 -15.34 -1.35 19.09
CA ASP A 62 -14.67 -2.24 20.06
C ASP A 62 -15.68 -3.09 20.87
N GLU A 63 -16.84 -2.52 21.22
CA GLU A 63 -17.94 -3.24 21.88
C GLU A 63 -18.58 -4.27 20.94
N ALA A 64 -18.86 -3.89 19.68
CA ALA A 64 -19.42 -4.78 18.68
C ALA A 64 -18.52 -6.01 18.41
N TRP A 65 -17.20 -5.82 18.43
CA TRP A 65 -16.22 -6.89 18.22
C TRP A 65 -16.07 -7.82 19.42
N THR A 66 -16.32 -7.32 20.63
CA THR A 66 -16.30 -8.12 21.87
C THR A 66 -17.37 -9.22 21.87
N HIS A 67 -18.46 -9.02 21.14
CA HIS A 67 -19.57 -9.98 21.03
C HIS A 67 -19.37 -11.10 20.00
N LEU A 68 -18.25 -11.10 19.25
CA LEU A 68 -17.95 -12.06 18.19
C LEU A 68 -16.90 -13.12 18.57
N GLN A 69 -16.51 -13.21 19.85
CA GLN A 69 -15.62 -14.26 20.39
C GLN A 69 -16.37 -15.51 20.85
#